data_AF-A0A963GDJ8-F1
#
_entry.id   AF-A0A963GDJ8-F1
#
_cell.length_a   1.000
_cell.length_b   1.000
_cell.length_c   1.000
_cell.angle_alpha   90.00
_cell.angle_beta   90.00
_cell.angle_gamma   90.00
#
_symmetry.space_group_name_H-M   'P 1'
#
loop_
_entity.id
_entity.type
_entity.pdbx_description
1 polymer ?
#
loop_
_entity_poly.entity_id
_entity_poly.type
_entity_poly.pdbx_seq_one_letter_code
_entity_poly.pdbx_strand_id
1 'polypeptide(L)'
;GSTEQPRFPYIPIGLYLGAVAMAKRRGIETLFVLTEPRLQSHFAKLGVKIKQIGEPVEHRGTRIPSMMDVDSIIKGLRFLVKPVWTVVQEEIAATDTEVQRTS
;
A
#
# COMPACT_ATOMS: atom_id res chain seq x y z
N GLY A 1 -16.98 7.94 11.58
CA GLY A 1 -16.89 9.41 11.44
C GLY A 1 -18.25 9.86 11.02
N SER A 2 -18.60 11.12 11.25
CA SER A 2 -19.79 11.68 10.61
C SER A 2 -19.51 11.91 9.12
N THR A 3 -20.54 12.20 8.34
CA THR A 3 -20.40 12.70 6.96
C THR A 3 -19.57 13.98 6.90
N GLU A 4 -19.64 14.82 7.94
CA GLU A 4 -18.85 16.05 8.06
C GLU A 4 -17.42 15.82 8.56
N GLN A 5 -17.16 14.71 9.25
CA GLN A 5 -15.85 14.33 9.75
C GLN A 5 -15.59 12.84 9.50
N PRO A 6 -15.25 12.48 8.25
CA PRO A 6 -14.97 11.10 7.90
C PRO A 6 -13.78 10.59 8.74
N ARG A 7 -13.91 9.36 9.26
CA ARG A 7 -12.81 8.72 10.00
C ARG A 7 -11.67 8.44 9.03
N PHE A 8 -10.45 8.60 9.51
CA PHE A 8 -9.28 8.14 8.80
C PHE A 8 -9.38 6.62 8.58
N PRO A 9 -9.16 6.10 7.35
CA PRO A 9 -9.42 4.70 7.02
C PRO A 9 -8.21 3.83 7.41
N TYR A 10 -8.02 3.61 8.72
CA TYR A 10 -6.85 2.91 9.26
C TYR A 10 -6.66 1.48 8.73
N ILE A 11 -7.74 0.71 8.59
CA ILE A 11 -7.68 -0.70 8.14
C ILE A 11 -7.07 -0.80 6.73
N PRO A 12 -7.64 -0.19 5.67
CA PRO A 12 -7.06 -0.34 4.33
C PRO A 12 -5.67 0.30 4.21
N ILE A 13 -5.42 1.42 4.91
CA ILE A 13 -4.08 2.06 4.89
C ILE A 13 -3.03 1.16 5.53
N GLY A 14 -3.34 0.59 6.70
CA GLY A 14 -2.45 -0.37 7.37
C GLY A 14 -2.17 -1.58 6.50
N LEU A 15 -3.18 -2.10 5.79
CA LEU A 15 -3.02 -3.24 4.89
C LEU A 15 -2.08 -2.94 3.71
N TYR A 16 -2.22 -1.77 3.09
CA TYR A 16 -1.33 -1.35 1.99
C TYR A 16 0.09 -1.13 2.47
N LEU A 17 0.26 -0.43 3.59
CA LEU A 17 1.58 -0.21 4.17
C LEU A 17 2.23 -1.53 4.61
N GLY A 18 1.45 -2.49 5.13
CA GLY A 18 1.94 -3.82 5.48
C GLY A 18 2.46 -4.58 4.27
N ALA A 19 1.70 -4.58 3.17
CA ALA A 19 2.14 -5.18 1.91
C ALA A 19 3.43 -4.55 1.37
N VAL A 20 3.55 -3.21 1.44
CA VAL A 20 4.75 -2.48 1.02
C VAL A 20 5.94 -2.79 1.94
N ALA A 21 5.72 -2.85 3.25
CA ALA A 21 6.76 -3.19 4.23
C ALA A 21 7.30 -4.60 4.01
N MET A 22 6.42 -5.58 3.79
CA MET A 22 6.82 -6.95 3.44
C MET A 22 7.60 -6.97 2.12
N ALA A 23 7.12 -6.30 1.08
CA ALA A 23 7.81 -6.21 -0.20
C ALA A 23 9.23 -5.64 -0.05
N LYS A 24 9.38 -4.53 0.70
CA LYS A 24 10.68 -3.90 0.96
C LYS A 24 11.64 -4.85 1.65
N ARG A 25 11.18 -5.59 2.67
CA ARG A 25 12.00 -6.54 3.42
C ARG A 25 12.43 -7.75 2.61
N ARG A 26 11.60 -8.18 1.66
CA ARG A 26 11.90 -9.31 0.76
C ARG A 26 12.71 -8.89 -0.48
N GLY A 27 13.12 -7.62 -0.58
CA GLY A 27 13.87 -7.10 -1.73
C GLY A 27 13.05 -7.00 -3.02
N ILE A 28 11.72 -6.93 -2.91
CA ILE A 28 10.83 -6.74 -4.05
C ILE A 28 10.82 -5.25 -4.40
N GLU A 29 11.18 -4.94 -5.63
CA GLU A 29 11.26 -3.56 -6.12
C GLU A 29 9.93 -3.06 -6.70
N THR A 30 9.23 -3.93 -7.45
CA THR A 30 8.02 -3.54 -8.19
C THR A 30 6.81 -4.33 -7.72
N LEU A 31 5.72 -3.62 -7.45
CA LEU A 31 4.40 -4.20 -7.17
C LEU A 31 3.50 -4.05 -8.39
N PHE A 32 2.88 -5.15 -8.81
CA PHE A 32 1.82 -5.15 -9.81
C PHE A 32 0.47 -5.30 -9.12
N VAL A 33 -0.48 -4.43 -9.46
CA VAL A 33 -1.82 -4.43 -8.87
C VAL A 33 -2.90 -4.31 -9.95
N LEU A 34 -4.02 -4.98 -9.72
CA LEU A 34 -5.20 -4.90 -10.56
C LEU A 34 -6.36 -4.42 -9.70
N THR A 35 -6.74 -3.15 -9.83
CA THR A 35 -7.62 -2.49 -8.84
C THR A 35 -8.76 -1.72 -9.49
N GLU A 36 -9.85 -1.47 -8.76
CA GLU A 36 -10.90 -0.57 -9.24
C GLU A 36 -10.37 0.85 -9.47
N PRO A 37 -10.91 1.62 -10.43
CA PRO A 37 -10.47 2.99 -10.73
C PRO A 37 -10.42 3.91 -9.50
N ARG A 38 -11.40 3.76 -8.59
CA ARG A 38 -11.49 4.57 -7.37
C ARG A 38 -10.30 4.33 -6.43
N LEU A 39 -9.77 3.11 -6.40
CA LEU A 39 -8.68 2.75 -5.49
C LEU A 39 -7.35 3.35 -5.93
N GLN A 40 -7.14 3.51 -7.23
CA GLN A 40 -6.00 4.24 -7.80
C GLN A 40 -5.91 5.67 -7.23
N SER A 41 -7.06 6.34 -7.10
CA SER A 41 -7.13 7.69 -6.52
C SER A 41 -6.77 7.74 -5.03
N HIS A 42 -6.97 6.65 -4.29
CA HIS A 42 -6.60 6.56 -2.87
C HIS A 42 -5.09 6.45 -2.68
N PHE A 43 -4.40 5.68 -3.51
CA PHE A 43 -2.93 5.62 -3.48
C PHE A 43 -2.29 6.98 -3.79
N ALA A 44 -2.81 7.70 -4.78
CA ALA A 44 -2.34 9.07 -5.07
C ALA A 44 -2.50 10.02 -3.86
N LYS A 45 -3.57 9.87 -3.07
CA LYS A 45 -3.78 10.63 -1.82
C LYS A 45 -2.79 10.27 -0.71
N LEU A 46 -2.13 9.11 -0.77
CA LEU A 46 -1.05 8.72 0.15
C LEU A 46 0.32 9.25 -0.30
N GLY A 47 0.39 9.87 -1.48
CA GLY A 47 1.64 10.31 -2.11
C GLY A 47 2.32 9.24 -2.97
N VAL A 48 1.61 8.13 -3.25
CA VAL A 48 2.11 7.04 -4.08
C VAL A 48 1.93 7.38 -5.56
N LYS A 49 3.00 7.19 -6.34
CA LYS A 49 2.95 7.24 -7.80
C LYS A 49 2.56 5.87 -8.34
N ILE A 50 1.32 5.76 -8.84
CA ILE A 50 0.87 4.61 -9.62
C ILE A 50 1.10 4.88 -11.10
N LYS A 51 1.67 3.90 -11.80
CA LYS A 51 1.72 3.89 -13.27
C LYS A 51 0.77 2.83 -13.79
N GLN A 52 -0.26 3.23 -14.52
CA GLN A 52 -1.12 2.30 -15.26
C GLN A 52 -0.29 1.56 -16.32
N ILE A 53 -0.54 0.26 -16.46
CA ILE A 53 0.15 -0.61 -17.42
C ILE A 53 -0.89 -1.42 -18.22
N GLY A 54 -1.27 -0.87 -19.36
CA GLY A 54 -2.30 -1.46 -20.24
C GLY A 54 -3.68 -0.88 -20.00
N GLU A 55 -4.63 -1.40 -20.78
CA GLU A 55 -6.02 -0.92 -20.80
C GLU A 55 -6.83 -1.45 -19.61
N PRO A 56 -7.91 -0.74 -19.21
CA PRO A 56 -8.89 -1.29 -18.28
C PRO A 56 -9.41 -2.65 -18.74
N VAL A 57 -9.61 -3.57 -17.80
CA VAL A 57 -10.14 -4.92 -18.08
C VAL A 57 -11.40 -5.17 -17.25
N GLU A 58 -12.35 -5.89 -17.83
CA GLU A 58 -13.51 -6.38 -17.07
C GLU A 58 -13.13 -7.63 -16.29
N HIS A 59 -13.03 -7.50 -14.97
CA HIS A 59 -12.80 -8.59 -14.04
C HIS A 59 -13.53 -8.32 -12.72
N ARG A 60 -14.77 -8.82 -12.62
CA ARG A 60 -15.70 -8.53 -11.51
C ARG A 60 -15.85 -7.00 -11.34
N GLY A 61 -16.24 -6.36 -12.43
CA GLY A 61 -16.20 -4.91 -12.64
C GLY A 61 -14.89 -4.45 -13.28
N THR A 62 -14.84 -3.18 -13.68
CA THR A 62 -13.67 -2.58 -14.32
C THR A 62 -12.47 -2.56 -13.37
N ARG A 63 -11.33 -3.07 -13.84
CA ARG A 63 -10.06 -3.04 -13.13
C ARG A 63 -8.97 -2.41 -13.97
N ILE A 64 -8.11 -1.63 -13.32
CA ILE A 64 -6.99 -0.95 -13.93
C ILE A 64 -5.71 -1.69 -13.53
N PRO A 65 -4.99 -2.30 -14.50
CA PRO A 65 -3.67 -2.85 -14.25
C PRO A 65 -2.68 -1.71 -14.01
N SER A 66 -1.85 -1.84 -12.98
CA SER A 66 -0.91 -0.79 -12.55
C SER A 66 0.34 -1.39 -11.94
N MET A 67 1.43 -0.63 -12.00
CA MET A 67 2.67 -0.93 -11.31
C MET A 67 3.14 0.23 -10.43
N MET A 68 3.88 -0.10 -9.38
CA MET A 68 4.46 0.84 -8.42
C MET A 68 5.86 0.39 -8.01
N ASP A 69 6.75 1.35 -7.83
CA ASP A 69 8.07 1.13 -7.22
C ASP A 69 7.97 1.28 -5.70
N VAL A 70 8.48 0.27 -4.98
CA VAL A 70 8.40 0.18 -3.51
C VAL A 70 9.14 1.34 -2.85
N ASP A 71 10.34 1.68 -3.32
CA ASP A 71 11.11 2.78 -2.74
C ASP A 71 10.46 4.14 -2.98
N SER A 72 9.88 4.33 -4.17
CA SER A 72 9.13 5.53 -4.52
C SER A 72 7.87 5.69 -3.68
N ILE A 73 7.18 4.59 -3.35
CA ILE A 73 6.06 4.61 -2.39
C ILE A 73 6.55 5.18 -1.06
N ILE A 74 7.59 4.57 -0.48
CA ILE A 74 8.09 4.91 0.86
C ILE A 74 8.58 6.36 0.91
N LYS A 75 9.35 6.79 -0.10
CA LYS A 75 9.85 8.17 -0.23
C LYS A 75 8.72 9.18 -0.44
N GLY A 76 7.65 8.76 -1.13
CA GLY A 76 6.50 9.60 -1.47
C GLY A 76 5.46 9.74 -0.37
N LEU A 77 5.55 8.98 0.73
CA LEU A 77 4.56 9.01 1.80
C LEU A 77 4.38 10.42 2.38
N ARG A 78 3.14 10.89 2.38
CA ARG A 78 2.77 12.17 3.00
C ARG A 78 3.11 12.18 4.49
N PHE A 79 3.44 13.35 5.01
CA PHE A 79 3.83 13.53 6.42
C PHE A 79 2.85 12.86 7.41
N LEU A 80 1.55 13.04 7.20
CA LEU A 80 0.50 12.45 8.06
C LEU A 80 0.46 10.91 8.06
N VAL A 81 1.02 10.26 7.03
CA VAL A 81 1.04 8.80 6.90
C VAL A 81 2.31 8.19 7.52
N LYS A 82 3.39 8.98 7.66
CA LYS A 82 4.68 8.51 8.18
C LYS A 82 4.60 7.86 9.57
N PRO A 83 3.84 8.38 10.56
CA PRO A 83 3.72 7.71 11.85
C PRO A 83 3.13 6.30 11.75
N VAL A 84 2.10 6.13 10.91
CA VAL A 84 1.47 4.81 10.66
C VAL A 84 2.47 3.87 9.99
N TRP A 85 3.23 4.38 9.02
CA TRP A 85 4.28 3.62 8.35
C TRP A 85 5.35 3.10 9.31
N THR A 86 5.81 3.93 10.25
CA THR A 86 6.79 3.50 11.27
C THR A 86 6.26 2.32 12.08
N VAL A 87 5.05 2.43 12.62
CA VAL A 87 4.43 1.35 13.41
C VAL A 87 4.28 0.08 12.58
N VAL A 88 3.76 0.18 11.36
CA VAL A 88 3.56 -0.98 10.49
C VAL A 88 4.89 -1.67 10.15
N GLN A 89 5.95 -0.91 9.87
CA GLN A 89 7.26 -1.51 9.60
C GLN A 89 7.84 -2.23 10.81
N GLU A 90 7.69 -1.67 12.01
CA GLU A 90 8.16 -2.27 13.25
C GLU A 90 7.41 -3.59 13.56
N GLU A 91 6.09 -3.59 13.43
CA GLU A 91 5.25 -4.80 13.62
C GLU A 91 5.62 -5.91 12.63
N ILE A 92 5.72 -5.59 11.33
CA ILE A 92 6.13 -6.56 10.31
C ILE A 92 7.55 -7.09 10.59
N ALA A 93 8.45 -6.25 11.10
CA ALA A 93 9.79 -6.68 11.48
C ALA A 93 9.81 -7.65 12.67
N ALA A 94 8.97 -7.41 13.67
CA ALA A 94 8.82 -8.27 14.83
C ALA A 94 8.28 -9.64 14.44
N THR A 95 7.22 -9.69 13.61
CA THR A 95 6.60 -10.94 13.15
C THR A 95 7.57 -11.79 12.33
N ASP A 96 8.35 -11.20 11.41
CA ASP A 96 9.34 -11.95 10.61
C ASP A 96 10.39 -12.65 11.48
N THR A 97 10.78 -12.00 12.59
CA THR A 97 11.77 -12.56 13.54
C THR A 97 11.19 -13.77 14.28
N GLU A 98 9.90 -13.76 14.57
CA GLU A 98 9.19 -14.87 15.22
C GLU A 98 9.00 -16.06 14.26
N VAL A 99 8.65 -15.80 12.99
CA VAL A 99 8.53 -16.82 11.95
C VAL A 99 9.87 -17.52 11.68
N GLN A 100 10.98 -16.78 11.66
CA GLN A 100 12.32 -17.35 11.50
C GLN A 100 12.81 -18.16 12.70
N ARG A 101 12.29 -17.90 13.91
CA ARG A 101 12.62 -18.68 15.13
C ARG A 101 11.85 -19.99 15.25
N THR A 102 10.74 -20.10 14.51
CA THR A 102 9.81 -21.25 14.54
C THR A 102 9.94 -22.16 13.32
N SER A 103 10.80 -21.81 12.35
CA SER A 103 11.14 -22.59 11.16
C SER A 103 12.53 -23.20 11.29
#